data_AF-A0A7S3K622-F1
#
_entry.id   AF-A0A7S3K622-F1
#
_cell.length_a   1.000
_cell.length_b   1.000
_cell.length_c   1.000
_cell.angle_alpha   90.00
_cell.angle_beta   90.00
_cell.angle_gamma   90.00
#
_symmetry.space_group_name_H-M   'P 1'
#
loop_
_entity.id
_entity.type
_entity.pdbx_description
1 polymer ?
#
loop_
_entity_poly.entity_id
_entity_poly.type
_entity_poly.pdbx_seq_one_letter_code
_entity_poly.pdbx_strand_id
1 'polypeptide(L)'
;PYIGVTALLLAYFVFKKDITDLKPIAFFLFLGVLGFIALLGVHMIFEQNTTWNHDDHPHKDYFFPFNEKQSKMRLIYMCTTILVGVSFQTVFFPVLNNLKDNTKRNVMKTAATSMSIAGFIYTACIFISVYAFGDQVHSDILQNIGENSGWETYILGAMFAVVGALHIPLIFFVAKEAILIVVFTFFYIKSESSEEVMEEQETSHLLVEDVSHISRVAPKSDFAGDENGELPQTQSQLNKTALKKTTV
;
A
#
# COMPACT_ATOMS: atom_id res chain seq x y z
N PRO A 1 25.02 -13.12 -9.48
CA PRO A 1 24.54 -14.46 -9.04
C PRO A 1 24.06 -14.48 -7.57
N TYR A 2 24.84 -13.95 -6.62
CA TYR A 2 24.50 -13.98 -5.19
C TYR A 2 23.20 -13.25 -4.84
N ILE A 3 22.95 -12.07 -5.43
CA ILE A 3 21.73 -11.30 -5.19
C ILE A 3 20.48 -12.09 -5.56
N GLY A 4 20.49 -12.81 -6.69
CA GLY A 4 19.36 -13.62 -7.14
C GLY A 4 19.07 -14.81 -6.23
N VAL A 5 20.11 -15.50 -5.74
CA VAL A 5 19.97 -16.62 -4.79
C VAL A 5 19.44 -16.11 -3.45
N THR A 6 19.97 -15.00 -2.94
CA THR A 6 19.49 -14.38 -1.70
C THR A 6 18.04 -13.93 -1.84
N ALA A 7 17.65 -13.35 -2.98
CA ALA A 7 16.27 -12.97 -3.25
C ALA A 7 15.31 -14.18 -3.30
N LEU A 8 15.72 -15.29 -3.93
CA LEU A 8 14.93 -16.52 -3.96
C LEU A 8 14.81 -17.17 -2.57
N LEU A 9 15.88 -17.19 -1.77
CA LEU A 9 15.85 -17.68 -0.39
C LEU A 9 14.95 -16.82 0.49
N LEU A 10 15.03 -15.49 0.36
CA LEU A 10 14.16 -14.55 1.06
C LEU A 10 12.70 -14.75 0.64
N ALA A 11 12.43 -14.88 -0.66
CA ALA A 11 11.09 -15.15 -1.17
C ALA A 11 10.54 -16.45 -0.58
N TYR A 12 11.31 -17.54 -0.65
CA TYR A 12 10.94 -18.83 -0.05
C TYR A 12 10.64 -18.72 1.45
N PHE A 13 11.49 -18.00 2.19
CA PHE A 13 11.31 -17.77 3.62
C PHE A 13 10.03 -16.97 3.91
N VAL A 14 9.73 -15.94 3.12
CA VAL A 14 8.50 -15.15 3.26
C VAL A 14 7.27 -16.00 2.95
N PHE A 15 7.29 -16.79 1.89
CA PHE A 15 6.12 -17.58 1.48
C PHE A 15 5.72 -18.61 2.54
N LYS A 16 6.71 -19.20 3.22
CA LYS A 16 6.50 -20.22 4.25
C LYS A 16 6.00 -19.66 5.59
N LYS A 17 6.18 -18.37 5.85
CA LYS A 17 5.95 -17.78 7.17
C LYS A 17 4.54 -17.22 7.31
N ASP A 18 3.89 -17.52 8.43
CA ASP A 18 2.55 -17.03 8.74
C ASP A 18 2.58 -15.64 9.37
N ILE A 19 1.46 -14.93 9.27
CA ILE A 19 1.30 -13.56 9.81
C ILE A 19 1.52 -13.49 11.32
N THR A 20 1.24 -14.58 12.04
CA THR A 20 1.41 -14.67 13.49
C THR A 20 2.88 -14.53 13.89
N ASP A 21 3.80 -15.03 13.06
CA ASP A 21 5.23 -14.98 13.32
C ASP A 21 5.87 -13.63 12.95
N LEU A 22 5.08 -12.72 12.37
CA LEU A 22 5.53 -11.38 11.99
C LEU A 22 5.56 -10.42 13.18
N LYS A 23 4.75 -10.68 14.22
CA LYS A 23 4.70 -9.88 15.46
C LYS A 23 6.07 -9.69 16.13
N PRO A 24 6.86 -10.75 16.41
CA PRO A 24 8.18 -10.57 17.00
C PRO A 24 9.13 -9.82 16.05
N ILE A 25 9.06 -10.06 14.74
CA ILE A 25 9.89 -9.35 13.75
C ILE A 25 9.60 -7.85 13.77
N ALA A 26 8.32 -7.46 13.79
CA ALA A 26 7.91 -6.06 13.87
C ALA A 26 8.39 -5.41 15.18
N PHE A 27 8.35 -6.14 16.30
CA PHE A 27 8.90 -5.68 17.57
C PHE A 27 10.43 -5.46 17.51
N PHE A 28 11.19 -6.40 16.96
CA PHE A 28 12.64 -6.24 16.77
C PHE A 28 12.99 -5.12 15.81
N LEU A 29 12.21 -4.95 14.74
CA LEU A 29 12.37 -3.82 13.82
C LEU A 29 12.18 -2.49 14.54
N PHE A 30 11.11 -2.37 15.33
CA PHE A 30 10.83 -1.15 16.11
C PHE A 30 11.95 -0.87 17.13
N LEU A 31 12.40 -1.89 17.85
CA LEU A 31 13.52 -1.77 18.79
C LEU A 31 14.83 -1.42 18.06
N GLY A 32 15.06 -1.98 16.88
CA GLY A 32 16.21 -1.67 16.04
C GLY A 32 16.23 -0.22 15.56
N VAL A 33 15.07 0.32 15.15
CA VAL A 33 14.92 1.73 14.77
C VAL A 33 15.16 2.64 15.98
N LEU A 34 14.55 2.35 17.13
CA LEU A 34 14.81 3.13 18.36
C LEU A 34 16.28 3.05 18.79
N GLY A 35 16.89 1.88 18.72
CA GLY A 35 18.31 1.69 19.00
C GLY A 35 19.20 2.46 18.04
N PHE A 36 18.87 2.49 16.74
CA PHE A 36 19.57 3.28 15.74
C PHE A 36 19.49 4.78 16.04
N ILE A 37 18.31 5.29 16.39
CA ILE A 37 18.12 6.70 16.78
C ILE A 37 18.91 7.04 18.05
N ALA A 38 18.88 6.15 19.05
CA ALA A 38 19.64 6.33 20.28
C ALA A 38 21.15 6.34 20.01
N LEU A 39 21.65 5.44 19.16
CA LEU A 39 23.05 5.42 18.73
C LEU A 39 23.45 6.69 17.97
N LEU A 40 22.60 7.19 17.07
CA LEU A 40 22.83 8.48 16.42
C LEU A 40 22.87 9.63 17.43
N GLY A 41 21.99 9.64 18.43
CA GLY A 41 22.01 10.64 19.50
C GLY A 41 23.27 10.56 20.37
N VAL A 42 23.74 9.35 20.67
CA VAL A 42 24.99 9.14 21.41
C VAL A 42 26.19 9.60 20.58
N HIS A 43 26.24 9.22 19.30
CA HIS A 43 27.26 9.67 18.36
C HIS A 43 27.29 11.21 18.28
N MET A 44 26.13 11.85 18.18
CA MET A 44 26.00 13.30 18.26
C MET A 44 26.62 13.85 19.55
N ILE A 45 26.29 13.32 20.73
CA ILE A 45 26.81 13.82 22.01
C ILE A 45 28.34 13.73 22.09
N PHE A 46 28.94 12.63 21.58
CA PHE A 46 30.39 12.44 21.64
C PHE A 46 31.15 13.28 20.60
N GLU A 47 30.62 13.38 19.38
CA GLU A 47 31.32 14.04 18.26
C GLU A 47 31.15 15.55 18.27
N GLN A 48 29.96 16.03 18.65
CA GLN A 48 29.62 17.45 18.74
C GLN A 48 30.50 18.22 19.74
N ASN A 49 31.10 17.53 20.71
CA ASN A 49 32.04 18.15 21.65
C ASN A 49 33.39 18.52 21.00
N THR A 50 33.66 18.08 19.76
CA THR A 50 34.94 18.31 19.08
C THR A 50 34.87 19.22 17.85
N THR A 51 33.70 19.36 17.20
CA THR A 51 33.60 19.98 15.87
C THR A 51 32.54 21.07 15.76
N TRP A 52 31.92 21.53 16.86
CA TRP A 52 31.00 22.68 16.80
C TRP A 52 31.78 23.98 16.54
N ASN A 53 32.19 24.14 15.28
CA ASN A 53 32.85 25.30 14.76
C ASN A 53 31.79 26.40 14.66
N HIS A 54 31.68 27.20 15.70
CA HIS A 54 30.62 28.19 15.89
C HIS A 54 30.74 29.38 14.91
N ASP A 55 31.81 29.46 14.13
CA ASP A 55 32.29 30.77 13.67
C ASP A 55 32.03 31.13 12.19
N ASP A 56 31.80 30.20 11.24
CA ASP A 56 31.98 30.60 9.82
C ASP A 56 30.81 30.43 8.83
N HIS A 57 29.65 29.88 9.21
CA HIS A 57 28.52 29.77 8.28
C HIS A 57 27.24 30.45 8.78
N PRO A 58 26.76 31.52 8.13
CA PRO A 58 25.55 32.20 8.55
C PRO A 58 24.36 31.25 8.46
N HIS A 59 23.63 31.08 9.57
CA HIS A 59 22.47 30.18 9.70
C HIS A 59 21.34 30.37 8.65
N LYS A 60 21.45 31.37 7.78
CA LYS A 60 20.49 31.67 6.71
C LYS A 60 20.45 30.60 5.63
N ASP A 61 21.55 29.89 5.37
CA ASP A 61 21.61 28.92 4.27
C ASP A 61 20.89 27.58 4.60
N TYR A 62 20.75 27.25 5.89
CA TYR A 62 20.05 26.02 6.33
C TYR A 62 18.55 26.05 6.07
N PHE A 63 17.91 27.21 6.25
CA PHE A 63 16.45 27.33 6.10
C PHE A 63 16.02 27.72 4.68
N PHE A 64 16.94 28.27 3.87
CA PHE A 64 16.61 28.79 2.55
C PHE A 64 17.66 28.48 1.47
N PRO A 65 17.90 27.21 1.09
CA PRO A 65 18.70 26.87 -0.10
C PRO A 65 17.92 27.10 -1.41
N PHE A 66 17.11 28.16 -1.49
CA PHE A 66 16.29 28.47 -2.66
C PHE A 66 17.09 29.24 -3.71
N ASN A 67 18.15 28.63 -4.23
CA ASN A 67 18.68 29.07 -5.51
C ASN A 67 17.65 28.69 -6.60
N GLU A 68 17.16 29.69 -7.34
CA GLU A 68 15.90 29.64 -8.13
C GLU A 68 15.77 28.44 -9.09
N LYS A 69 16.90 27.93 -9.59
CA LYS A 69 16.94 26.82 -10.55
C LYS A 69 17.06 25.43 -9.91
N GLN A 70 17.74 25.29 -8.76
CA GLN A 70 17.87 24.01 -8.05
C GLN A 70 16.74 23.75 -7.05
N SER A 71 16.06 24.81 -6.60
CA SER A 71 14.99 24.73 -5.61
C SER A 71 13.80 23.87 -6.04
N LYS A 72 13.40 23.94 -7.31
CA LYS A 72 12.24 23.22 -7.84
C LYS A 72 12.42 21.70 -7.75
N MET A 73 13.57 21.19 -8.17
CA MET A 73 13.84 19.74 -8.12
C MET A 73 13.96 19.25 -6.68
N ARG A 74 14.62 20.01 -5.79
CA ARG A 74 14.74 19.66 -4.37
C ARG A 74 13.38 19.56 -3.68
N LEU A 75 12.46 20.49 -3.96
CA LEU A 75 11.11 20.46 -3.40
C LEU A 75 10.33 19.21 -3.87
N ILE A 76 10.43 18.86 -5.15
CA ILE A 76 9.82 17.63 -5.68
C ILE A 76 10.37 16.41 -4.93
N TYR A 77 11.69 16.30 -4.77
CA TYR A 77 12.30 15.19 -4.01
C TYR A 77 11.83 15.15 -2.55
N MET A 78 11.70 16.30 -1.88
CA MET A 78 11.17 16.37 -0.52
C MET A 78 9.71 15.88 -0.47
N CYS A 79 8.85 16.37 -1.36
CA CYS A 79 7.46 15.93 -1.45
C CYS A 79 7.35 14.43 -1.74
N THR A 80 8.12 13.92 -2.70
CA THR A 80 8.14 12.49 -3.03
C THR A 80 8.63 11.66 -1.85
N THR A 81 9.67 12.11 -1.14
CA THR A 81 10.20 11.41 0.05
C THR A 81 9.17 11.37 1.17
N ILE A 82 8.46 12.48 1.42
CA ILE A 82 7.37 12.54 2.41
C ILE A 82 6.23 11.61 1.99
N LEU A 83 5.82 11.61 0.72
CA LEU A 83 4.78 10.72 0.21
C LEU A 83 5.16 9.25 0.36
N VAL A 84 6.41 8.90 0.05
CA VAL A 84 6.94 7.55 0.28
C VAL A 84 6.92 7.20 1.77
N GLY A 85 7.36 8.11 2.65
CA GLY A 85 7.33 7.92 4.09
C GLY A 85 5.92 7.73 4.66
N VAL A 86 4.90 8.31 4.00
CA VAL A 86 3.47 8.21 4.37
C VAL A 86 2.75 7.09 3.62
N SER A 87 3.45 6.27 2.82
CA SER A 87 2.84 5.19 2.01
C SER A 87 2.35 3.97 2.80
N PHE A 88 2.09 4.11 4.11
CA PHE A 88 1.51 3.08 4.98
C PHE A 88 0.11 2.64 4.53
N GLN A 89 -0.58 3.44 3.72
CA GLN A 89 -1.90 3.10 3.16
C GLN A 89 -1.91 1.74 2.44
N THR A 90 -0.79 1.36 1.82
CA THR A 90 -0.66 0.08 1.10
C THR A 90 -0.67 -1.14 2.03
N VAL A 91 -0.19 -0.97 3.26
CA VAL A 91 -0.13 -2.03 4.28
C VAL A 91 -1.31 -1.98 5.25
N PHE A 92 -2.13 -0.93 5.18
CA PHE A 92 -3.15 -0.65 6.18
C PHE A 92 -4.27 -1.68 6.19
N PHE A 93 -4.80 -2.04 5.02
CA PHE A 93 -5.92 -2.98 4.91
C PHE A 93 -5.65 -4.37 5.50
N PRO A 94 -4.52 -5.05 5.18
CA PRO A 94 -4.16 -6.31 5.83
C PRO A 94 -4.04 -6.17 7.35
N VAL A 95 -3.46 -5.07 7.85
CA VAL A 95 -3.31 -4.84 9.29
C VAL A 95 -4.67 -4.70 9.98
N LEU A 96 -5.62 -4.01 9.34
CA LEU A 96 -6.96 -3.86 9.88
C LEU A 96 -7.71 -5.18 10.01
N ASN A 97 -7.64 -6.05 9.00
CA ASN A 97 -8.33 -7.34 9.04
C ASN A 97 -7.81 -8.26 10.16
N ASN A 98 -6.61 -7.99 10.68
CA ASN A 98 -5.98 -8.75 11.75
C ASN A 98 -6.16 -8.12 13.15
N LEU A 99 -6.87 -7.00 13.28
CA LEU A 99 -7.19 -6.43 14.59
C LEU A 99 -8.22 -7.32 15.30
N LYS A 100 -8.03 -7.49 16.62
CA LYS A 100 -8.96 -8.26 17.46
C LYS A 100 -10.36 -7.62 17.49
N ASP A 101 -10.41 -6.29 17.48
CA ASP A 101 -11.64 -5.49 17.49
C ASP A 101 -11.70 -4.60 16.24
N ASN A 102 -12.49 -5.01 15.24
CA ASN A 102 -12.65 -4.30 13.97
C ASN A 102 -13.66 -3.14 14.02
N THR A 103 -13.92 -2.59 15.21
CA THR A 103 -14.78 -1.42 15.37
C THR A 103 -14.16 -0.20 14.69
N LYS A 104 -14.91 0.50 13.83
CA LYS A 104 -14.44 1.68 13.08
C LYS A 104 -13.69 2.71 13.94
N ARG A 105 -14.15 2.93 15.18
CA ARG A 105 -13.52 3.85 16.15
C ARG A 105 -12.13 3.37 16.60
N ASN A 106 -11.97 2.07 16.87
CA ASN A 106 -10.69 1.50 17.29
C ASN A 106 -9.69 1.50 16.13
N VAL A 107 -10.16 1.20 14.92
CA VAL A 107 -9.37 1.29 13.68
C VAL A 107 -8.82 2.70 13.49
N MET A 108 -9.69 3.72 13.53
CA MET A 108 -9.28 5.12 13.33
C MET A 108 -8.33 5.61 14.42
N LYS A 109 -8.60 5.26 15.68
CA LYS A 109 -7.71 5.59 16.80
C LYS A 109 -6.33 4.94 16.62
N THR A 110 -6.28 3.66 16.28
CA THR A 110 -5.02 2.92 16.06
C THR A 110 -4.22 3.53 14.93
N ALA A 111 -4.88 3.83 13.80
CA ALA A 111 -4.26 4.49 12.65
C ALA A 111 -3.64 5.85 13.04
N ALA A 112 -4.44 6.71 13.68
CA ALA A 112 -3.98 8.02 14.13
C ALA A 112 -2.79 7.92 15.09
N THR A 113 -2.85 7.03 16.09
CA THR A 113 -1.74 6.82 17.03
C THR A 113 -0.47 6.33 16.32
N SER A 114 -0.59 5.36 15.41
CA SER A 114 0.57 4.87 14.65
C SER A 114 1.21 5.96 13.80
N MET A 115 0.39 6.80 13.15
CA MET A 115 0.86 7.89 12.31
C MET A 115 1.52 9.00 13.14
N SER A 116 0.98 9.32 14.31
CA SER A 116 1.60 10.27 15.24
C SER A 116 2.96 9.77 15.75
N ILE A 117 3.07 8.48 16.10
CA ILE A 117 4.34 7.89 16.56
C ILE A 117 5.37 7.91 15.42
N ALA A 118 4.99 7.51 14.21
CA ALA A 118 5.87 7.54 13.06
C ALA A 118 6.32 8.97 12.73
N GLY A 119 5.40 9.93 12.75
CA GLY A 119 5.70 11.35 12.56
C GLY A 119 6.68 11.90 13.59
N PHE A 120 6.52 11.52 14.86
CA PHE A 120 7.45 11.88 15.94
C PHE A 120 8.84 11.29 15.70
N ILE A 121 8.93 10.01 15.34
CA ILE A 121 10.20 9.34 15.03
C ILE A 121 10.91 10.03 13.86
N TYR A 122 10.21 10.29 12.75
CA TYR A 122 10.81 10.98 11.61
C TYR A 122 11.30 12.39 11.96
N THR A 123 10.51 13.12 12.74
CA THR A 123 10.88 14.46 13.20
C THR A 123 12.14 14.40 14.08
N ALA A 124 12.21 13.47 15.02
CA ALA A 124 13.38 13.26 15.87
C ALA A 124 14.63 12.89 15.05
N CYS A 125 14.49 12.00 14.06
CA CYS A 125 15.59 11.66 13.14
C CYS A 125 16.09 12.87 12.37
N ILE A 126 15.20 13.72 11.86
CA ILE A 126 15.58 14.95 11.13
C ILE A 126 16.37 15.88 12.05
N PHE A 127 15.88 16.14 13.27
CA PHE A 127 16.58 16.98 14.23
C PHE A 127 17.98 16.42 14.53
N ILE A 128 18.08 15.15 14.90
CA ILE A 128 19.37 14.52 15.22
C ILE A 128 20.32 14.58 14.02
N SER A 129 19.83 14.30 12.81
CA SER A 129 20.68 14.31 11.61
C SER A 129 21.20 15.71 11.28
N VAL A 130 20.35 16.74 11.37
CA VAL A 130 20.74 18.13 11.15
C VAL A 130 21.76 18.58 12.19
N TYR A 131 21.58 18.22 13.46
CA TYR A 131 22.53 18.57 14.53
C TYR A 131 23.84 17.77 14.46
N ALA A 132 23.80 16.51 14.02
CA ALA A 132 24.99 15.66 13.94
C ALA A 132 25.91 16.02 12.76
N PHE A 133 25.35 16.29 11.58
CA PHE A 133 26.14 16.47 10.35
C PHE A 133 26.21 17.91 9.86
N GLY A 134 25.39 18.83 10.39
CA GLY A 134 25.41 20.24 10.02
C GLY A 134 25.08 20.48 8.54
N ASP A 135 25.92 21.25 7.84
CA ASP A 135 25.70 21.65 6.43
C ASP A 135 26.10 20.56 5.42
N GLN A 136 26.88 19.57 5.85
CA GLN A 136 27.38 18.49 4.98
C GLN A 136 26.43 17.28 4.93
N VAL A 137 25.13 17.48 5.20
CA VAL A 137 24.14 16.40 5.13
C VAL A 137 23.95 15.98 3.68
N HIS A 138 24.58 14.88 3.28
CA HIS A 138 24.25 14.15 2.07
C HIS A 138 22.85 13.54 2.19
N SER A 139 22.22 13.29 1.03
CA SER A 139 20.88 12.67 0.96
C SER A 139 20.83 11.26 1.55
N ASP A 140 21.98 10.58 1.62
CA ASP A 140 22.12 9.29 2.28
C ASP A 140 22.88 9.45 3.59
N ILE A 141 22.21 9.18 4.71
CA ILE A 141 22.81 9.28 6.04
C ILE A 141 24.00 8.35 6.21
N LEU A 142 24.05 7.22 5.49
CA LEU A 142 25.16 6.28 5.56
C LEU A 142 26.42 6.83 4.90
N GLN A 143 26.27 7.68 3.88
CA GLN A 143 27.41 8.37 3.28
C GLN A 143 28.02 9.33 4.29
N ASN A 144 27.18 10.11 5.00
CA ASN A 144 27.64 11.01 6.06
C ASN A 144 28.35 10.26 7.18
N ILE A 145 27.83 9.09 7.58
CA ILE A 145 28.47 8.25 8.61
C ILE A 145 29.80 7.67 8.07
N GLY A 146 29.83 7.24 6.81
CA GLY A 146 30.99 6.60 6.18
C GLY A 146 32.20 7.50 5.96
N GLU A 147 32.01 8.81 5.88
CA GLU A 147 33.10 9.79 5.74
C GLU A 147 33.93 9.92 7.03
N ASN A 148 33.34 9.62 8.20
CA ASN A 148 34.04 9.59 9.48
C ASN A 148 34.64 8.20 9.73
N SER A 149 35.96 8.12 9.91
CA SER A 149 36.71 6.86 10.03
C SER A 149 36.69 6.25 11.44
N GLY A 150 35.56 6.33 12.16
CA GLY A 150 35.39 5.81 13.53
C GLY A 150 34.95 4.34 13.58
N TRP A 151 35.13 3.68 14.73
CA TRP A 151 34.56 2.35 14.96
C TRP A 151 33.03 2.41 15.10
N GLU A 152 32.51 3.56 15.52
CA GLU A 152 31.10 3.91 15.65
C GLU A 152 30.37 3.79 14.30
N THR A 153 31.01 4.26 13.22
CA THR A 153 30.52 4.17 11.84
C THR A 153 30.23 2.73 11.43
N TYR A 154 31.12 1.79 11.76
CA TYR A 154 30.91 0.38 11.46
C TYR A 154 29.72 -0.21 12.23
N ILE A 155 29.53 0.20 13.48
CA ILE A 155 28.39 -0.24 14.30
C ILE A 155 27.07 0.32 13.76
N LEU A 156 27.03 1.60 13.44
CA LEU A 156 25.87 2.26 12.83
C LEU A 156 25.49 1.61 11.49
N GLY A 157 26.48 1.34 10.64
CA GLY A 157 26.28 0.64 9.37
C GLY A 157 25.77 -0.80 9.56
N ALA A 158 26.34 -1.55 10.51
CA ALA A 158 25.89 -2.91 10.82
C ALA A 158 24.45 -2.92 11.37
N MET A 159 24.11 -2.00 12.27
CA MET A 159 22.75 -1.84 12.80
C MET A 159 21.75 -1.49 11.70
N PHE A 160 22.10 -0.54 10.82
CA PHE A 160 21.26 -0.19 9.68
C PHE A 160 21.04 -1.39 8.75
N ALA A 161 22.09 -2.17 8.46
CA ALA A 161 21.98 -3.37 7.65
C ALA A 161 21.07 -4.42 8.28
N VAL A 162 21.14 -4.63 9.61
CA VAL A 162 20.25 -5.53 10.34
C VAL A 162 18.80 -5.05 10.29
N VAL A 163 18.54 -3.76 10.54
CA VAL A 163 17.21 -3.17 10.44
C VAL A 163 16.65 -3.32 9.02
N GLY A 164 17.47 -3.04 8.00
CA GLY A 164 17.12 -3.21 6.60
C GLY A 164 16.77 -4.67 6.27
N ALA A 165 17.58 -5.62 6.73
CA ALA A 165 17.34 -7.05 6.53
C ALA A 165 16.02 -7.51 7.21
N LEU A 166 15.69 -6.99 8.39
CA LEU A 166 14.42 -7.27 9.08
C LEU A 166 13.21 -6.60 8.40
N HIS A 167 13.43 -5.53 7.65
CA HIS A 167 12.36 -4.81 6.94
C HIS A 167 11.92 -5.54 5.67
N ILE A 168 12.84 -6.23 4.98
CA ILE A 168 12.54 -6.93 3.73
C ILE A 168 11.38 -7.95 3.88
N PRO A 169 11.38 -8.88 4.86
CA PRO A 169 10.27 -9.81 5.04
C PRO A 169 8.92 -9.13 5.23
N LEU A 170 8.88 -7.98 5.90
CA LEU A 170 7.66 -7.23 6.16
C LEU A 170 7.04 -6.70 4.86
N ILE A 171 7.87 -6.14 3.96
CA ILE A 171 7.44 -5.61 2.66
C ILE A 171 6.92 -6.75 1.78
N PHE A 172 7.68 -7.84 1.67
CA PHE A 172 7.28 -8.98 0.85
C PHE A 172 6.00 -9.66 1.36
N PHE A 173 5.77 -9.68 2.68
CA PHE A 173 4.55 -10.20 3.25
C PHE A 173 3.32 -9.42 2.77
N VAL A 174 3.36 -8.09 2.81
CA VAL A 174 2.24 -7.27 2.31
C VAL A 174 2.05 -7.44 0.81
N ALA A 175 3.14 -7.51 0.04
CA ALA A 175 3.08 -7.74 -1.39
C ALA A 175 2.42 -9.10 -1.72
N LYS A 176 2.74 -10.16 -0.96
CA LYS A 176 2.12 -11.49 -1.09
C LYS A 176 0.60 -11.41 -0.91
N GLU A 177 0.12 -10.77 0.15
CA GLU A 177 -1.31 -10.62 0.41
C GLU A 177 -2.02 -9.80 -0.68
N ALA A 178 -1.39 -8.70 -1.13
CA ALA A 178 -1.93 -7.88 -2.20
C ALA A 178 -2.07 -8.67 -3.52
N ILE A 179 -1.05 -9.46 -3.88
CA ILE A 179 -1.10 -10.32 -5.07
C ILE A 179 -2.18 -11.39 -4.93
N LEU A 180 -2.30 -12.01 -3.75
CA LEU A 180 -3.28 -13.07 -3.52
C LEU A 180 -4.72 -12.56 -3.65
N ILE A 181 -5.00 -11.34 -3.17
CA ILE A 181 -6.30 -10.68 -3.36
C ILE A 181 -6.58 -10.43 -4.85
N VAL A 182 -5.61 -9.91 -5.59
CA VAL A 182 -5.78 -9.64 -7.05
C VAL A 182 -6.04 -10.93 -7.81
N VAL A 183 -5.28 -11.99 -7.53
CA VAL A 183 -5.45 -13.30 -8.17
C VAL A 183 -6.81 -13.88 -7.83
N PHE A 184 -7.23 -13.84 -6.57
CA PHE A 184 -8.53 -14.35 -6.15
C PHE A 184 -9.68 -13.62 -6.86
N THR A 185 -9.67 -12.28 -6.86
CA THR A 185 -10.69 -11.47 -7.54
C THR A 185 -10.72 -11.77 -9.05
N PHE A 186 -9.56 -11.96 -9.68
CA PHE A 186 -9.49 -12.32 -11.10
C PHE A 186 -10.15 -13.67 -11.40
N PHE A 187 -9.90 -14.70 -10.58
CA PHE A 187 -10.55 -16.01 -10.73
C PHE A 187 -12.05 -15.95 -10.45
N TYR A 188 -12.47 -15.17 -9.44
CA TYR A 188 -13.88 -14.99 -9.09
C TYR A 188 -14.69 -14.36 -10.24
N ILE A 189 -14.18 -13.27 -10.83
CA ILE A 189 -14.83 -12.62 -11.99
C ILE A 189 -14.94 -13.58 -13.16
N LYS A 190 -13.89 -14.39 -13.38
CA LYS A 190 -13.89 -15.38 -14.46
C LYS A 190 -14.94 -16.48 -14.24
N SER A 191 -15.12 -16.96 -13.01
CA SER A 191 -16.16 -17.96 -12.71
C SER A 191 -17.56 -17.39 -12.91
N GLU A 192 -17.83 -16.18 -12.44
CA GLU A 192 -19.14 -15.52 -12.58
C GLU A 192 -19.49 -15.28 -14.05
N SER A 193 -18.54 -14.78 -14.85
CA SER A 193 -18.75 -14.62 -16.30
C SER A 193 -19.01 -15.93 -17.04
N SER A 194 -18.53 -17.06 -16.51
CA SER A 194 -18.77 -18.38 -17.13
C SER A 194 -20.17 -18.90 -16.79
N GLU A 195 -20.69 -18.55 -15.61
CA GLU A 195 -22.03 -18.95 -15.15
C GLU A 195 -23.12 -18.17 -15.90
N GLU A 196 -22.96 -16.86 -16.09
CA GLU A 196 -23.89 -16.03 -16.88
C GLU A 196 -24.01 -16.51 -18.34
N VAL A 197 -22.88 -16.89 -18.96
CA VAL A 197 -22.87 -17.42 -20.33
C VAL A 197 -23.60 -18.76 -20.42
N MET A 198 -23.49 -19.61 -19.39
CA MET A 198 -24.22 -20.88 -19.35
C MET A 198 -25.72 -20.67 -19.18
N GLU A 199 -26.15 -19.73 -18.32
CA GLU A 199 -27.56 -19.43 -18.08
C GLU A 199 -28.23 -18.79 -19.33
N GLU A 200 -27.52 -17.90 -20.04
CA GLU A 200 -28.00 -17.33 -21.31
C GLU A 200 -28.12 -18.38 -22.42
N GLN A 201 -27.19 -19.34 -22.47
CA GLN A 201 -27.23 -20.44 -23.43
C GLN A 201 -28.37 -21.44 -23.14
N GLU A 202 -28.66 -21.72 -21.87
CA GLU A 202 -29.78 -22.58 -21.48
C GLU A 202 -31.13 -21.92 -21.79
N THR A 203 -31.26 -20.62 -21.48
CA THR A 203 -32.49 -19.85 -21.77
C THR A 203 -32.77 -19.74 -23.27
N SER A 204 -31.73 -19.54 -24.09
CA SER A 204 -31.88 -19.50 -25.55
C SER A 204 -32.22 -20.86 -26.17
N HIS A 205 -31.75 -21.98 -25.59
CA HIS A 205 -32.14 -23.32 -26.04
C HIS A 205 -33.63 -23.61 -25.75
N LEU A 206 -34.13 -23.26 -24.57
CA LEU A 206 -35.53 -23.43 -24.20
C LEU A 206 -36.48 -22.63 -25.10
N LEU A 207 -36.11 -21.39 -25.48
CA LEU A 207 -36.91 -20.56 -26.38
C LEU A 207 -36.97 -21.11 -27.81
N VAL A 208 -35.90 -21.73 -28.32
CA VAL A 208 -35.90 -22.34 -29.66
C VAL A 208 -36.79 -23.59 -29.71
N GLU A 209 -36.81 -24.39 -28.63
CA GLU A 209 -37.63 -25.60 -28.54
C GLU A 209 -39.14 -25.27 -28.55
N ASP A 210 -39.57 -24.26 -27.77
CA ASP A 210 -40.97 -23.81 -27.75
C ASP A 210 -41.44 -23.22 -29.11
N VAL A 211 -40.60 -22.43 -29.78
CA VAL A 211 -40.94 -21.86 -31.11
C VAL A 211 -41.08 -22.97 -32.17
N SER A 212 -40.26 -24.03 -32.09
CA SER A 212 -40.34 -25.16 -33.01
C SER A 212 -41.66 -25.96 -32.89
N HIS A 213 -42.25 -26.00 -31.69
CA HIS A 213 -43.55 -26.61 -31.45
C HIS A 213 -44.73 -25.76 -31.96
N ILE A 214 -44.64 -24.43 -31.85
CA ILE A 214 -45.69 -23.51 -32.33
C ILE A 214 -45.75 -23.47 -33.87
N SER A 215 -44.62 -23.62 -34.57
CA SER A 215 -44.58 -23.62 -36.04
C SER A 215 -45.29 -24.84 -36.70
N ARG A 216 -45.64 -25.89 -35.95
CA ARG A 216 -46.36 -27.06 -36.50
C ARG A 216 -47.88 -26.98 -36.39
N VAL A 217 -48.43 -25.97 -35.70
CA VAL A 217 -49.86 -25.85 -35.43
C VAL A 217 -50.43 -24.52 -35.96
N ALA A 218 -49.91 -24.02 -37.08
CA ALA A 218 -50.54 -22.91 -37.80
C ALA A 218 -51.52 -23.45 -38.85
N PRO A 219 -52.84 -23.52 -38.58
CA PRO A 219 -53.83 -23.65 -39.64
C PRO A 219 -53.78 -22.38 -40.51
N LYS A 220 -53.79 -22.55 -41.83
CA LYS A 220 -54.10 -21.47 -42.78
C LYS A 220 -55.47 -20.91 -42.43
N SER A 221 -55.51 -19.74 -41.82
CA SER A 221 -56.74 -18.95 -41.72
C SER A 221 -56.58 -17.69 -42.56
N ASP A 222 -57.31 -17.66 -43.67
CA ASP A 222 -57.67 -16.44 -44.38
C ASP A 222 -58.38 -15.51 -43.39
N PHE A 223 -57.81 -14.35 -43.09
CA PHE A 223 -58.52 -13.33 -42.32
C PHE A 223 -58.34 -11.98 -43.00
N ALA A 224 -59.45 -11.55 -43.60
CA ALA A 224 -59.69 -10.21 -44.08
C ALA A 224 -59.79 -9.24 -42.90
N GLY A 225 -59.53 -7.97 -43.19
CA GLY A 225 -59.25 -6.94 -42.21
C GLY A 225 -60.39 -6.61 -41.25
N ASP A 226 -59.99 -6.06 -40.12
CA ASP A 226 -60.75 -5.01 -39.46
C ASP A 226 -59.75 -4.04 -38.80
N GLU A 227 -59.90 -2.77 -39.12
CA GLU A 227 -59.18 -1.67 -38.51
C GLU A 227 -59.85 -1.33 -37.17
N ASN A 228 -59.07 -0.78 -36.23
CA ASN A 228 -59.48 -0.19 -34.95
C ASN A 228 -59.39 -1.11 -33.71
N GLY A 229 -58.33 -0.92 -32.93
CA GLY A 229 -58.21 -1.46 -31.59
C GLY A 229 -57.03 -0.84 -30.85
N GLU A 230 -57.34 -0.05 -29.82
CA GLU A 230 -56.44 0.78 -29.01
C GLU A 230 -55.29 -0.01 -28.33
N LEU A 231 -54.12 0.62 -28.28
CA LEU A 231 -52.93 0.15 -27.55
C LEU A 231 -53.13 0.26 -26.03
N PRO A 232 -52.93 -0.81 -25.24
CA PRO A 232 -52.78 -0.70 -23.80
C PRO A 232 -51.35 -0.29 -23.45
N GLN A 233 -51.19 0.92 -22.92
CA GLN A 233 -50.00 1.36 -22.20
C GLN A 233 -49.85 0.58 -20.90
N THR A 234 -49.12 -0.52 -20.89
CA THR A 234 -48.83 -1.25 -19.64
C THR A 234 -47.46 -1.91 -19.65
N GLN A 235 -46.39 -1.14 -19.89
CA GLN A 235 -45.01 -1.62 -19.63
C GLN A 235 -44.09 -0.64 -18.88
N SER A 236 -44.55 0.57 -18.51
CA SER A 236 -43.68 1.56 -17.88
C SER A 236 -43.51 1.45 -16.35
N GLN A 237 -44.19 0.53 -15.66
CA GLN A 237 -44.22 0.51 -14.17
C GLN A 237 -43.51 -0.67 -13.51
N LEU A 238 -43.06 -1.70 -14.24
CA LEU A 238 -42.37 -2.84 -13.61
C LEU A 238 -40.87 -2.62 -13.35
N ASN A 239 -40.23 -1.63 -13.98
CA ASN A 239 -38.78 -1.48 -13.91
C ASN A 239 -38.26 -0.61 -12.73
N LYS A 240 -39.14 -0.10 -11.86
CA LYS A 240 -38.74 0.74 -10.71
C LYS A 240 -38.66 -0.01 -9.38
N THR A 241 -39.19 -1.23 -9.30
CA THR A 241 -39.21 -2.00 -8.04
C THR A 241 -38.01 -2.95 -7.91
N ALA A 242 -37.36 -3.32 -9.01
CA ALA A 242 -36.20 -4.22 -8.98
C ALA A 242 -34.91 -3.53 -8.50
N LEU A 243 -34.75 -2.22 -8.71
CA LEU A 243 -33.49 -1.52 -8.41
C LEU A 243 -33.30 -1.11 -6.94
N LYS A 244 -34.27 -1.36 -6.05
CA LYS A 244 -34.21 -0.90 -4.65
C LYS A 244 -33.78 -1.96 -3.64
N LYS A 245 -33.47 -3.20 -4.09
CA LYS A 245 -33.19 -4.33 -3.19
C LYS A 245 -31.73 -4.77 -3.12
N THR A 246 -30.81 -4.13 -3.84
CA THR A 246 -29.40 -4.55 -3.91
C THR A 246 -28.45 -3.55 -3.23
N THR A 247 -28.81 -3.09 -2.03
CA THR A 247 -27.88 -2.32 -1.20
C THR A 247 -28.16 -2.55 0.28
N VAL A 248 -27.65 -3.67 0.82
CA VAL A 248 -27.33 -3.86 2.25
C VAL A 248 -26.05 -4.68 2.32
#